data_AF-A0A249T194-F1
#
_entry.id   AF-A0A249T194-F1
#
_cell.length_a   1.000
_cell.length_b   1.000
_cell.length_c   1.000
_cell.angle_alpha   90.00
_cell.angle_beta   90.00
_cell.angle_gamma   90.00
#
_symmetry.space_group_name_H-M   'P 1'
#
loop_
_entity.id
_entity.type
_entity.pdbx_description
1 polymer ?
#
loop_
_entity_poly.entity_id
_entity_poly.type
_entity_poly.pdbx_seq_one_letter_code
_entity_poly.pdbx_strand_id
1 'polypeptide(L)'
;MDRKSAADYTSLCYSVSNLAITWQHCSQELVLLTEEGELIRGDESGDAYSSLGQSLLKVIGQEYPGLHTQQIDISYSGVSVEWLEECVCRELSAVRRGSVIGLRRGQRWQQHYDALRLDREGSVFRDGGVYLITGGLGQLGYTLSKYLLSRYQAKLILVGRNRKLSGDKQTRYEELCSLGVVRYVACDISDAGQLKAALVSSEEQLGTINGVIHAAGVVDGRSIGLLPELSTGDYMHQFGPRSAVFMPCGRYWLIVHWTSVC
;
A
#
# COMPACT_ATOMS: atom_id res chain seq x y z
N MET A 1 -1.34 10.37 2.70
CA MET A 1 -1.47 11.11 1.43
C MET A 1 -1.86 12.55 1.74
N ASP A 2 -1.07 13.54 1.30
CA ASP A 2 -1.52 14.94 1.37
C ASP A 2 -2.60 15.21 0.30
N ARG A 3 -3.36 16.30 0.44
CA ARG A 3 -4.46 16.60 -0.49
C ARG A 3 -3.99 16.87 -1.93
N LYS A 4 -2.74 17.28 -2.10
CA LYS A 4 -2.18 17.65 -3.41
C LYS A 4 -1.84 16.38 -4.20
N SER A 5 -1.12 15.46 -3.58
CA SER A 5 -0.73 14.17 -4.17
C SER A 5 -1.95 13.30 -4.50
N ALA A 6 -3.01 13.38 -3.69
CA ALA A 6 -4.30 12.75 -3.98
C ALA A 6 -4.94 13.27 -5.26
N ALA A 7 -4.90 14.60 -5.44
CA ALA A 7 -5.43 15.26 -6.62
C ALA A 7 -4.60 14.94 -7.86
N ASP A 8 -3.28 14.87 -7.72
CA ASP A 8 -2.34 14.54 -8.81
C ASP A 8 -2.54 13.09 -9.30
N TYR A 9 -2.65 12.12 -8.38
CA TYR A 9 -2.95 10.72 -8.76
C TYR A 9 -4.34 10.57 -9.38
N THR A 10 -5.35 11.22 -8.81
CA THR A 10 -6.70 11.22 -9.38
C THR A 10 -6.71 11.80 -10.79
N SER A 11 -5.98 12.90 -11.01
CA SER A 11 -5.82 13.50 -12.34
C SER A 11 -5.16 12.53 -13.32
N LEU A 12 -4.11 11.83 -12.90
CA LEU A 12 -3.46 10.80 -13.71
C LEU A 12 -4.44 9.68 -14.09
N CYS A 13 -5.22 9.17 -13.13
CA CYS A 13 -6.26 8.17 -13.39
C CYS A 13 -7.26 8.66 -14.44
N TYR A 14 -7.79 9.87 -14.29
CA TYR A 14 -8.73 10.42 -15.27
C TYR A 14 -8.11 10.60 -16.66
N SER A 15 -6.88 11.12 -16.75
CA SER A 15 -6.19 11.28 -18.03
C SER A 15 -5.97 9.94 -18.72
N VAL A 16 -5.48 8.93 -18.00
CA VAL A 16 -5.25 7.59 -18.55
C VAL A 16 -6.55 6.91 -18.94
N SER A 17 -7.61 6.99 -18.12
CA SER A 17 -8.93 6.43 -18.45
C SER A 17 -9.52 7.05 -19.71
N ASN A 18 -9.46 8.37 -19.86
CA ASN A 18 -9.96 9.06 -21.06
C ASN A 18 -9.17 8.69 -22.31
N LEU A 19 -7.84 8.59 -22.21
CA LEU A 19 -6.99 8.13 -23.30
C LEU A 19 -7.33 6.68 -23.68
N ALA A 20 -7.53 5.81 -22.70
CA ALA A 20 -7.85 4.41 -22.93
C ALA A 20 -9.18 4.23 -23.64
N ILE A 21 -10.23 4.96 -23.25
CA ILE A 21 -11.51 4.97 -23.98
C ILE A 21 -11.31 5.44 -25.42
N THR A 22 -10.53 6.50 -25.61
CA THR A 22 -10.29 7.08 -26.94
C THR A 22 -9.52 6.11 -27.85
N TRP A 23 -8.59 5.34 -27.27
CA TRP A 23 -7.72 4.42 -28.00
C TRP A 23 -8.20 2.98 -27.99
N GLN A 24 -9.39 2.69 -27.46
CA GLN A 24 -9.89 1.31 -27.29
C GLN A 24 -9.96 0.49 -28.60
N HIS A 25 -9.94 1.16 -29.76
CA HIS A 25 -10.00 0.54 -31.09
C HIS A 25 -8.67 0.61 -31.86
N CYS A 26 -7.60 1.11 -31.25
CA CYS A 26 -6.29 1.23 -31.87
C CYS A 26 -5.21 0.57 -31.00
N SER A 27 -4.19 0.02 -31.64
CA SER A 27 -3.00 -0.39 -30.90
C SER A 27 -2.14 0.84 -30.62
N GLN A 28 -1.88 1.12 -29.34
CA GLN A 28 -1.10 2.28 -28.90
C GLN A 28 -0.17 1.88 -27.76
N GLU A 29 0.89 2.65 -27.58
CA GLU A 29 1.84 2.50 -26.47
C GLU A 29 1.67 3.64 -25.47
N LEU A 30 1.56 3.30 -24.20
CA LEU A 30 1.46 4.23 -23.09
C LEU A 30 2.65 4.01 -22.15
N VAL A 31 3.59 4.95 -22.16
CA VAL A 31 4.79 4.91 -21.33
C VAL A 31 4.67 5.92 -20.19
N LEU A 32 4.84 5.47 -18.95
CA LEU A 32 5.00 6.35 -17.79
C LEU A 32 6.48 6.51 -17.47
N LEU A 33 6.96 7.75 -17.51
CA LEU A 33 8.29 8.11 -17.05
C LEU A 33 8.19 8.61 -15.60
N THR A 34 8.90 7.96 -14.68
CA THR A 34 8.99 8.36 -13.27
C THR A 34 10.44 8.67 -12.89
N GLU A 35 10.65 9.48 -11.86
CA GLU A 35 11.98 9.75 -11.29
C GLU A 35 12.02 9.20 -9.87
N GLU A 36 12.96 8.28 -9.62
CA GLU A 36 13.20 7.68 -8.31
C GLU A 36 11.94 7.09 -7.63
N GLY A 37 11.00 6.59 -8.42
CA GLY A 37 9.74 6.03 -7.95
C GLY A 37 9.85 4.59 -7.45
N GLU A 38 10.80 3.82 -7.99
CA GLU A 38 11.06 2.43 -7.59
C GLU A 38 12.33 2.33 -6.73
N LEU A 39 12.25 1.50 -5.68
CA LEU A 39 13.40 1.05 -4.90
C LEU A 39 14.07 -0.12 -5.62
N ILE A 40 15.18 0.13 -6.27
CA ILE A 40 15.89 -0.87 -7.08
C ILE A 40 17.08 -1.44 -6.31
N ARG A 41 17.83 -0.58 -5.62
CA ARG A 41 19.10 -0.96 -4.97
C ARG A 41 19.01 -1.11 -3.47
N GLY A 42 17.93 -0.64 -2.85
CA GLY A 42 17.72 -0.66 -1.41
C GLY A 42 18.49 0.41 -0.61
N ASP A 43 19.41 1.16 -1.24
CA ASP A 43 20.07 2.34 -0.67
C ASP A 43 19.37 3.66 -1.06
N GLU A 44 18.23 3.57 -1.73
CA GLU A 44 17.45 4.69 -2.24
C GLU A 44 16.32 5.08 -1.27
N SER A 45 15.97 6.36 -1.23
CA SER A 45 14.74 6.84 -0.62
C SER A 45 13.67 6.92 -1.71
N GLY A 46 12.89 5.85 -1.89
CA GLY A 46 11.90 5.78 -2.95
C GLY A 46 10.74 6.77 -2.74
N ASP A 47 10.04 7.10 -3.82
CA ASP A 47 8.81 7.88 -3.78
C ASP A 47 7.56 6.98 -3.84
N ALA A 48 6.87 6.88 -2.70
CA ALA A 48 5.63 6.11 -2.60
C ALA A 48 4.52 6.62 -3.55
N TYR A 49 4.54 7.89 -3.97
CA TYR A 49 3.54 8.43 -4.88
C TYR A 49 3.74 7.98 -6.32
N SER A 50 4.98 8.03 -6.81
CA SER A 50 5.35 7.53 -8.14
C SER A 50 4.98 6.05 -8.32
N SER A 51 5.07 5.24 -7.25
CA SER A 51 4.65 3.82 -7.28
C SER A 51 3.14 3.62 -7.59
N LEU A 52 2.28 4.62 -7.32
CA LEU A 52 0.85 4.51 -7.64
C LEU A 52 0.62 4.51 -9.15
N GLY A 53 1.39 5.29 -9.92
CA GLY A 53 1.30 5.33 -11.38
C GLY A 53 1.63 4.00 -12.04
N GLN A 54 2.59 3.25 -11.48
CA GLN A 54 2.87 1.87 -11.91
C GLN A 54 1.63 0.98 -11.83
N SER A 55 0.92 1.04 -10.70
CA SER A 55 -0.24 0.17 -10.47
C SER A 55 -1.34 0.40 -11.50
N LEU A 56 -1.55 1.67 -11.89
CA LEU A 56 -2.48 2.07 -12.94
C LEU A 56 -2.11 1.47 -14.30
N LEU A 57 -0.83 1.54 -14.70
CA LEU A 57 -0.36 0.96 -15.96
C LEU A 57 -0.51 -0.55 -16.02
N LYS A 58 -0.33 -1.25 -14.89
CA LYS A 58 -0.54 -2.71 -14.80
C LYS A 58 -1.99 -3.08 -15.04
N VAL A 59 -2.95 -2.27 -14.57
CA VAL A 59 -4.38 -2.52 -14.71
C VAL A 59 -4.90 -2.11 -16.09
N ILE A 60 -4.56 -0.92 -16.58
CA ILE A 60 -5.15 -0.40 -17.83
C ILE A 60 -4.81 -1.26 -19.06
N GLY A 61 -3.61 -1.85 -19.12
CA GLY A 61 -3.24 -2.80 -20.19
C GLY A 61 -4.00 -4.13 -20.13
N GLN A 62 -4.54 -4.50 -18.96
CA GLN A 62 -5.42 -5.67 -18.80
C GLN A 62 -6.87 -5.34 -19.16
N GLU A 63 -7.35 -4.13 -18.84
CA GLU A 63 -8.69 -3.67 -19.21
C GLU A 63 -8.81 -3.38 -20.72
N TYR A 64 -7.73 -2.89 -21.35
CA TYR A 64 -7.68 -2.51 -22.76
C TYR A 64 -6.52 -3.23 -23.46
N PRO A 65 -6.72 -4.44 -24.02
CA PRO A 65 -5.64 -5.23 -24.64
C PRO A 65 -4.92 -4.56 -25.83
N GLY A 66 -5.54 -3.54 -26.45
CA GLY A 66 -4.92 -2.70 -27.48
C GLY A 66 -3.86 -1.73 -26.95
N LEU A 67 -3.86 -1.44 -25.64
CA LEU A 67 -2.88 -0.59 -24.99
C LEU A 67 -1.70 -1.41 -24.50
N HIS A 68 -0.52 -1.03 -24.94
CA HIS A 68 0.74 -1.58 -24.47
C HIS A 68 1.34 -0.63 -23.46
N THR A 69 1.44 -1.06 -22.22
CA THR A 69 1.94 -0.22 -21.13
C THR A 69 3.39 -0.51 -20.81
N GLN A 70 4.15 0.52 -20.48
CA GLN A 70 5.53 0.41 -20.02
C GLN A 70 5.79 1.48 -18.96
N GLN A 71 6.60 1.15 -17.95
CA GLN A 71 7.15 2.14 -17.04
C GLN A 71 8.66 2.22 -17.24
N ILE A 72 9.18 3.44 -17.30
CA ILE A 72 10.60 3.74 -17.26
C ILE A 72 10.83 4.64 -16.06
N ASP A 73 11.61 4.16 -15.09
CA ASP A 73 11.92 4.90 -13.89
C ASP A 73 13.39 5.32 -13.92
N ILE A 74 13.67 6.61 -13.79
CA ILE A 74 15.00 7.21 -13.99
C ILE A 74 15.57 7.80 -12.70
N SER A 75 16.88 8.02 -12.68
CA SER A 75 17.56 8.83 -11.68
C SER A 75 18.66 9.60 -12.38
N TYR A 76 18.75 10.90 -12.14
CA TYR A 76 19.86 11.73 -12.60
C TYR A 76 21.13 11.52 -11.76
N SER A 77 21.03 10.81 -10.63
CA SER A 77 22.15 10.61 -9.71
C SER A 77 23.20 9.66 -10.29
N GLY A 78 24.43 10.16 -10.42
CA GLY A 78 25.59 9.35 -10.81
C GLY A 78 25.63 8.95 -12.28
N VAL A 79 24.92 9.66 -13.17
CA VAL A 79 24.90 9.46 -14.62
C VAL A 79 24.92 10.79 -15.37
N SER A 80 25.30 10.78 -16.65
CA SER A 80 25.16 11.94 -17.52
C SER A 80 23.76 12.00 -18.14
N VAL A 81 23.33 13.20 -18.55
CA VAL A 81 22.02 13.38 -19.21
C VAL A 81 22.01 12.65 -20.55
N GLU A 82 23.11 12.67 -21.30
CA GLU A 82 23.23 12.02 -22.60
C GLU A 82 23.04 10.50 -22.48
N TRP A 83 23.57 9.89 -21.41
CA TRP A 83 23.35 8.47 -21.16
C TRP A 83 21.89 8.16 -20.87
N LEU A 84 21.21 9.00 -20.08
CA LEU A 84 19.79 8.85 -19.77
C LEU A 84 18.93 9.00 -21.03
N GLU A 85 19.18 10.05 -21.82
CA GLU A 85 18.47 10.29 -23.08
C GLU A 85 18.62 9.10 -24.03
N GLU A 86 19.85 8.61 -24.23
CA GLU A 86 20.10 7.45 -25.10
C GLU A 86 19.33 6.21 -24.60
N CYS A 87 19.36 5.94 -23.30
CA CYS A 87 18.68 4.79 -22.71
C CYS A 87 17.14 4.93 -22.81
N VAL A 88 16.58 6.10 -22.52
CA VAL A 88 15.15 6.36 -22.62
C VAL A 88 14.69 6.22 -24.07
N CYS A 89 15.39 6.83 -25.03
CA CYS A 89 15.07 6.67 -26.46
C CYS A 89 15.11 5.21 -26.91
N ARG A 90 16.07 4.43 -26.41
CA ARG A 90 16.18 3.00 -26.71
C ARG A 90 15.00 2.21 -26.16
N GLU A 91 14.53 2.51 -24.96
CA GLU A 91 13.35 1.84 -24.41
C GLU A 91 12.07 2.25 -25.13
N LEU A 92 11.89 3.54 -25.46
CA LEU A 92 10.73 4.03 -26.23
C LEU A 92 10.67 3.47 -27.65
N SER A 93 11.81 3.06 -28.22
CA SER A 93 11.87 2.47 -29.57
C SER A 93 11.58 0.96 -29.58
N ALA A 94 11.51 0.32 -28.42
CA ALA A 94 11.34 -1.12 -28.28
C ALA A 94 9.98 -1.43 -27.68
N VAL A 95 9.12 -2.15 -28.41
CA VAL A 95 7.81 -2.58 -27.90
C VAL A 95 8.01 -3.58 -26.76
N ARG A 96 7.77 -3.16 -25.51
CA ARG A 96 7.97 -3.98 -24.31
C ARG A 96 6.76 -3.93 -23.37
N ARG A 97 5.76 -4.75 -23.68
CA ARG A 97 4.47 -4.82 -22.98
C ARG A 97 4.62 -5.19 -21.50
N GLY A 98 4.02 -4.40 -20.63
CA GLY A 98 3.94 -4.63 -19.18
C GLY A 98 5.29 -4.56 -18.47
N SER A 99 6.33 -4.04 -19.12
CA SER A 99 7.67 -3.99 -18.54
C SER A 99 7.82 -2.80 -17.59
N VAL A 100 8.55 -3.01 -16.50
CA VAL A 100 9.00 -1.98 -15.58
C VAL A 100 10.52 -1.94 -15.66
N ILE A 101 11.04 -0.82 -16.18
CA ILE A 101 12.47 -0.61 -16.43
C ILE A 101 12.98 0.44 -15.46
N GLY A 102 14.12 0.17 -14.83
CA GLY A 102 14.82 1.11 -13.97
C GLY A 102 16.16 1.51 -14.57
N LEU A 103 16.42 2.80 -14.74
CA LEU A 103 17.71 3.34 -15.18
C LEU A 103 18.40 3.96 -13.96
N ARG A 104 19.48 3.32 -13.49
CA ARG A 104 20.16 3.67 -12.23
C ARG A 104 21.66 3.52 -12.31
N ARG A 105 22.39 4.58 -11.95
CA ARG A 105 23.87 4.58 -11.84
C ARG A 105 24.57 3.90 -13.03
N GLY A 106 24.11 4.21 -14.25
CA GLY A 106 24.69 3.70 -15.51
C GLY A 106 24.22 2.29 -15.90
N GLN A 107 23.22 1.73 -15.22
CA GLN A 107 22.71 0.38 -15.45
C GLN A 107 21.22 0.38 -15.77
N ARG A 108 20.82 -0.59 -16.61
CA ARG A 108 19.42 -0.90 -16.92
C ARG A 108 18.97 -2.10 -16.10
N TRP A 109 17.93 -1.91 -15.31
CA TRP A 109 17.25 -2.90 -14.50
C TRP A 109 15.87 -3.20 -15.07
N GLN A 110 15.40 -4.42 -14.88
CA GLN A 110 14.05 -4.83 -15.29
C GLN A 110 13.41 -5.62 -14.15
N GLN A 111 12.14 -5.35 -13.85
CA GLN A 111 11.40 -6.09 -12.84
C GLN A 111 11.19 -7.54 -13.28
N HIS A 112 11.58 -8.47 -12.42
CA HIS A 112 11.30 -9.89 -12.53
C HIS A 112 10.72 -10.41 -11.21
N TYR A 113 9.98 -11.51 -11.29
CA TYR A 113 9.40 -12.18 -10.12
C TYR A 113 10.03 -13.56 -10.02
N ASP A 114 10.70 -13.81 -8.90
CA ASP A 114 11.33 -15.08 -8.60
C ASP A 114 10.66 -15.74 -7.39
N ALA A 115 10.61 -17.08 -7.41
CA ALA A 115 10.08 -17.84 -6.30
C ALA A 115 11.01 -17.73 -5.08
N LEU A 116 10.54 -17.10 -4.01
CA LEU A 116 11.25 -17.06 -2.74
C LEU A 116 10.95 -18.35 -1.93
N ARG A 117 12.01 -19.07 -1.55
CA ARG A 117 11.89 -20.15 -0.57
C ARG A 117 11.91 -19.54 0.82
N LEU A 118 10.79 -19.70 1.54
CA LEU A 118 10.68 -19.29 2.92
C LEU A 118 11.20 -20.40 3.81
N ASP A 119 12.42 -20.24 4.32
CA ASP A 119 12.88 -21.06 5.43
C ASP A 119 12.04 -20.72 6.67
N ARG A 120 11.74 -21.72 7.50
CA ARG A 120 11.00 -21.49 8.75
C ARG A 120 11.92 -20.83 9.77
N GLU A 121 12.07 -19.53 9.65
CA GLU A 121 12.69 -18.72 10.68
C GLU A 121 11.79 -18.56 11.91
N GLY A 122 12.38 -18.12 13.02
CA GLY A 122 11.66 -17.86 14.26
C GLY A 122 10.57 -16.80 14.08
N SER A 123 9.55 -16.84 14.92
CA SER A 123 8.50 -15.82 14.92
C SER A 123 9.06 -14.48 15.41
N VAL A 124 8.71 -13.39 14.71
CA VAL A 124 8.97 -12.02 15.15
C VAL A 124 8.04 -11.56 16.29
N PHE A 125 6.99 -12.33 16.57
CA PHE A 125 6.03 -12.02 17.62
C PHE A 125 6.57 -12.43 18.99
N ARG A 126 6.46 -11.50 19.94
CA ARG A 126 6.80 -11.65 21.36
C ARG A 126 5.60 -12.17 22.15
N ASP A 127 5.87 -13.13 23.05
CA ASP A 127 4.91 -13.56 24.06
C ASP A 127 4.57 -12.40 25.00
N GLY A 128 3.29 -12.22 25.31
CA GLY A 128 2.78 -11.10 26.11
C GLY A 128 2.89 -9.73 25.47
N GLY A 129 3.33 -9.65 24.20
CA GLY A 129 3.55 -8.38 23.50
C GLY A 129 2.26 -7.60 23.20
N VAL A 130 2.38 -6.28 23.08
CA VAL A 130 1.27 -5.38 22.73
C VAL A 130 1.26 -5.11 21.23
N TYR A 131 0.16 -5.37 20.55
CA TYR A 131 0.05 -5.14 19.10
C TYR A 131 -1.14 -4.26 18.75
N LEU A 132 -0.89 -3.27 17.89
CA LEU A 132 -1.94 -2.47 17.30
C LEU A 132 -2.38 -3.08 15.98
N ILE A 133 -3.69 -3.29 15.80
CA ILE A 133 -4.26 -3.86 14.59
C ILE A 133 -5.35 -2.94 14.06
N THR A 134 -5.08 -2.24 12.96
CA THR A 134 -6.15 -1.51 12.27
C THR A 134 -6.98 -2.49 11.46
N GLY A 135 -8.31 -2.34 11.46
CA GLY A 135 -9.18 -3.30 10.79
C GLY A 135 -9.22 -4.66 11.49
N GLY A 136 -8.87 -4.72 12.78
CA GLY A 136 -8.79 -5.96 13.57
C GLY A 136 -10.10 -6.75 13.72
N LEU A 137 -11.26 -6.14 13.42
CA LEU A 137 -12.55 -6.83 13.39
C LEU A 137 -13.01 -7.21 11.96
N GLY A 138 -12.22 -6.86 10.93
CA GLY A 138 -12.38 -7.38 9.56
C GLY A 138 -11.92 -8.83 9.46
N GLN A 139 -12.14 -9.50 8.32
CA GLN A 139 -11.87 -10.95 8.22
C GLN A 139 -10.40 -11.32 8.54
N LEU A 140 -9.43 -10.71 7.84
CA LEU A 140 -8.00 -11.00 8.06
C LEU A 140 -7.54 -10.53 9.45
N GLY A 141 -7.90 -9.30 9.83
CA GLY A 141 -7.54 -8.73 11.12
C GLY A 141 -8.05 -9.57 12.30
N TYR A 142 -9.26 -10.13 12.17
CA TYR A 142 -9.86 -10.99 13.17
C TYR A 142 -9.10 -12.30 13.33
N THR A 143 -8.78 -12.98 12.22
CA THR A 143 -7.99 -14.22 12.23
C THR A 143 -6.61 -14.00 12.85
N LEU A 144 -5.91 -12.91 12.48
CA LEU A 144 -4.62 -12.56 13.08
C LEU A 144 -4.75 -12.22 14.57
N SER A 145 -5.82 -11.54 14.97
CA SER A 145 -6.08 -11.21 16.37
C SER A 145 -6.24 -12.49 17.21
N LYS A 146 -7.05 -13.46 16.74
CA LYS A 146 -7.19 -14.77 17.41
C LYS A 146 -5.84 -15.48 17.52
N TYR A 147 -5.07 -15.51 16.44
CA TYR A 147 -3.76 -16.16 16.42
C TYR A 147 -2.81 -15.54 17.47
N LEU A 148 -2.72 -14.21 17.54
CA LEU A 148 -1.85 -13.52 18.49
C LEU A 148 -2.28 -13.70 19.94
N LEU A 149 -3.58 -13.63 20.23
CA LEU A 149 -4.11 -13.88 21.57
C LEU A 149 -3.84 -15.32 22.02
N SER A 150 -4.16 -16.30 21.18
CA SER A 150 -4.05 -17.72 21.56
C SER A 150 -2.61 -18.21 21.58
N ARG A 151 -1.78 -17.83 20.60
CA ARG A 151 -0.42 -18.39 20.45
C ARG A 151 0.65 -17.65 21.26
N TYR A 152 0.52 -16.34 21.41
CA TYR A 152 1.53 -15.48 22.04
C TYR A 152 0.99 -14.78 23.30
N GLN A 153 -0.26 -15.03 23.70
CA GLN A 153 -0.87 -14.35 24.86
C GLN A 153 -0.73 -12.82 24.76
N ALA A 154 -0.81 -12.32 23.52
CA ALA A 154 -0.62 -10.92 23.21
C ALA A 154 -1.72 -10.06 23.85
N LYS A 155 -1.45 -8.75 23.96
CA LYS A 155 -2.47 -7.73 24.25
C LYS A 155 -2.76 -6.97 22.97
N LEU A 156 -4.02 -6.76 22.63
CA LEU A 156 -4.40 -6.18 21.35
C LEU A 156 -5.06 -4.82 21.49
N ILE A 157 -4.64 -3.87 20.65
CA ILE A 157 -5.29 -2.58 20.42
C ILE A 157 -5.92 -2.65 19.04
N LEU A 158 -7.23 -2.82 18.97
CA LEU A 158 -7.96 -2.88 17.70
C LEU A 158 -8.47 -1.49 17.33
N VAL A 159 -8.06 -1.00 16.16
CA VAL A 159 -8.46 0.32 15.68
C VAL A 159 -9.46 0.18 14.54
N GLY A 160 -10.58 0.90 14.63
CA GLY A 160 -11.56 0.99 13.54
C GLY A 160 -12.46 2.21 13.67
N ARG A 161 -13.32 2.45 12.67
CA ARG A 161 -14.11 3.69 12.58
C ARG A 161 -15.41 3.69 13.41
N ASN A 162 -15.86 2.53 13.87
CA ASN A 162 -17.20 2.37 14.44
C ASN A 162 -17.21 2.75 15.92
N ARG A 163 -17.79 3.90 16.29
CA ARG A 163 -17.93 4.31 17.70
C ARG A 163 -18.74 3.32 18.54
N LYS A 164 -19.76 2.70 17.94
CA LYS A 164 -20.55 1.64 18.54
C LYS A 164 -20.42 0.40 17.68
N LEU A 165 -20.00 -0.70 18.29
CA LEU A 165 -19.95 -2.00 17.66
C LEU A 165 -21.36 -2.62 17.64
N SER A 166 -21.68 -3.33 16.57
CA SER A 166 -22.98 -4.00 16.37
C SER A 166 -22.83 -5.15 15.37
N GLY A 167 -23.79 -6.08 15.41
CA GLY A 167 -23.81 -7.26 14.54
C GLY A 167 -22.54 -8.11 14.67
N ASP A 168 -22.06 -8.62 13.52
CA ASP A 168 -20.86 -9.48 13.43
C ASP A 168 -19.62 -8.87 14.09
N LYS A 169 -19.42 -7.54 14.01
CA LYS A 169 -18.27 -6.88 14.65
C LYS A 169 -18.34 -6.93 16.18
N GLN A 170 -19.54 -6.83 16.77
CA GLN A 170 -19.73 -6.97 18.21
C GLN A 170 -19.41 -8.40 18.64
N THR A 171 -19.97 -9.39 17.95
CA THR A 171 -19.73 -10.81 18.23
C THR A 171 -18.24 -11.16 18.14
N ARG A 172 -17.55 -10.71 17.10
CA ARG A 172 -16.09 -10.91 16.97
C ARG A 172 -15.32 -10.25 18.10
N TYR A 173 -15.69 -9.04 18.49
CA TYR A 173 -15.02 -8.34 19.59
C TYR A 173 -15.18 -9.10 20.91
N GLU A 174 -16.39 -9.55 21.22
CA GLU A 174 -16.68 -10.36 22.41
C GLU A 174 -15.89 -11.68 22.42
N GLU A 175 -15.80 -12.37 21.27
CA GLU A 175 -14.99 -13.58 21.15
C GLU A 175 -13.50 -13.30 21.41
N LEU A 176 -12.94 -12.22 20.84
CA LEU A 176 -11.55 -11.85 21.12
C LEU A 176 -11.31 -11.51 22.60
N CYS A 177 -12.24 -10.79 23.24
CA CYS A 177 -12.16 -10.47 24.66
C CYS A 177 -12.19 -11.73 25.54
N SER A 178 -12.87 -12.80 25.11
CA SER A 178 -12.85 -14.08 25.81
C SER A 178 -11.50 -14.81 25.73
N LEU A 179 -10.67 -14.49 24.73
CA LEU A 179 -9.37 -15.12 24.49
C LEU A 179 -8.21 -14.39 25.16
N GLY A 180 -8.39 -13.12 25.56
CA GLY A 180 -7.35 -12.36 26.23
C GLY A 180 -7.63 -10.85 26.31
N VAL A 181 -6.57 -10.07 26.49
CA VAL A 181 -6.67 -8.62 26.71
C VAL A 181 -6.82 -7.90 25.38
N VAL A 182 -7.99 -7.32 25.16
CA VAL A 182 -8.33 -6.62 23.91
C VAL A 182 -8.96 -5.28 24.24
N ARG A 183 -8.49 -4.22 23.57
CA ARG A 183 -9.08 -2.90 23.61
C ARG A 183 -9.48 -2.46 22.22
N TYR A 184 -10.73 -2.04 22.05
CA TYR A 184 -11.17 -1.39 20.82
C TYR A 184 -11.08 0.14 20.94
N VAL A 185 -10.53 0.79 19.92
CA VAL A 185 -10.47 2.25 19.81
C VAL A 185 -11.14 2.70 18.52
N ALA A 186 -12.21 3.48 18.68
CA ALA A 186 -12.88 4.13 17.56
C ALA A 186 -12.06 5.33 17.09
N CYS A 187 -11.40 5.21 15.94
CA CYS A 187 -10.53 6.22 15.36
C CYS A 187 -10.61 6.16 13.83
N ASP A 188 -10.69 7.32 13.20
CA ASP A 188 -10.35 7.42 11.78
C ASP A 188 -8.83 7.52 11.65
N ILE A 189 -8.20 6.53 11.01
CA ILE A 189 -6.74 6.48 10.83
C ILE A 189 -6.22 7.55 9.87
N SER A 190 -7.12 8.21 9.11
CA SER A 190 -6.78 9.37 8.28
C SER A 190 -6.69 10.68 9.06
N ASP A 191 -7.13 10.71 10.32
CA ASP A 191 -6.96 11.83 11.23
C ASP A 191 -5.74 11.60 12.14
N ALA A 192 -4.63 12.27 11.83
CA ALA A 192 -3.38 12.15 12.58
C ALA A 192 -3.51 12.57 14.04
N GLY A 193 -4.39 13.54 14.36
CA GLY A 193 -4.61 14.00 15.72
C GLY A 193 -5.34 12.96 16.56
N GLN A 194 -6.42 12.40 16.01
CA GLN A 194 -7.16 11.30 16.65
C GLN A 194 -6.27 10.06 16.82
N LEU A 195 -5.50 9.69 15.79
CA LEU A 195 -4.62 8.53 15.84
C LEU A 195 -3.55 8.71 16.94
N LYS A 196 -2.92 9.88 17.03
CA LYS A 196 -1.92 10.16 18.07
C LYS A 196 -2.53 10.02 19.48
N ALA A 197 -3.72 10.58 19.70
CA ALA A 197 -4.40 10.47 20.99
C ALA A 197 -4.79 9.01 21.32
N ALA A 198 -5.26 8.27 20.32
CA ALA A 198 -5.57 6.84 20.44
C ALA A 198 -4.34 6.03 20.85
N LEU A 199 -3.19 6.26 20.22
CA LEU A 199 -1.91 5.60 20.53
C LEU A 199 -1.47 5.87 21.96
N VAL A 200 -1.37 7.14 22.35
CA VAL A 200 -0.92 7.54 23.70
C VAL A 200 -1.79 6.88 24.77
N SER A 201 -3.12 7.00 24.65
CA SER A 201 -4.03 6.41 25.63
C SER A 201 -3.94 4.88 25.68
N SER A 202 -3.58 4.23 24.58
CA SER A 202 -3.45 2.77 24.50
C SER A 202 -2.18 2.27 25.16
N GLU A 203 -1.07 2.99 24.99
CA GLU A 203 0.20 2.67 25.66
C GLU A 203 0.10 2.85 27.17
N GLU A 204 -0.60 3.88 27.65
CA GLU A 204 -0.85 4.10 29.08
C GLU A 204 -1.59 2.91 29.73
N GLN A 205 -2.45 2.22 28.98
CA GLN A 205 -3.28 1.12 29.53
C GLN A 205 -2.66 -0.26 29.35
N LEU A 206 -2.00 -0.53 28.22
CA LEU A 206 -1.55 -1.88 27.86
C LEU A 206 -0.02 -2.04 27.87
N GLY A 207 0.72 -0.93 27.84
CA GLY A 207 2.18 -0.88 27.71
C GLY A 207 2.64 -0.52 26.30
N THR A 208 3.97 -0.50 26.12
CA THR A 208 4.61 -0.13 24.86
C THR A 208 4.19 -1.05 23.71
N ILE A 209 3.82 -0.45 22.58
CA ILE A 209 3.46 -1.19 21.36
C ILE A 209 4.71 -1.89 20.81
N ASN A 210 4.64 -3.22 20.64
CA ASN A 210 5.71 -4.06 20.12
C ASN A 210 5.59 -4.33 18.61
N GLY A 211 4.42 -4.10 18.02
CA GLY A 211 4.24 -4.23 16.58
C GLY A 211 2.91 -3.66 16.11
N VAL A 212 2.85 -3.35 14.83
CA VAL A 212 1.65 -2.80 14.20
C VAL A 212 1.27 -3.63 12.97
N ILE A 213 -0.01 -3.98 12.88
CA ILE A 213 -0.58 -4.75 11.78
C ILE A 213 -1.67 -3.90 11.12
N HIS A 214 -1.44 -3.54 9.86
CA HIS A 214 -2.39 -2.82 9.05
C HIS A 214 -3.24 -3.79 8.22
N ALA A 215 -4.36 -4.24 8.79
CA ALA A 215 -5.36 -5.06 8.09
C ALA A 215 -6.60 -4.24 7.69
N ALA A 216 -6.53 -2.91 7.77
CA ALA A 216 -7.64 -2.05 7.36
C ALA A 216 -7.63 -1.89 5.85
N GLY A 217 -8.69 -2.33 5.21
CA GLY A 217 -8.92 -2.14 3.79
C GLY A 217 -10.41 -2.24 3.54
N VAL A 218 -10.89 -1.43 2.60
CA VAL A 218 -12.22 -1.63 2.03
C VAL A 218 -12.02 -2.40 0.73
N VAL A 219 -12.77 -3.49 0.61
CA VAL A 219 -13.00 -4.22 -0.63
C VAL A 219 -14.50 -4.42 -0.66
N ASP A 220 -15.21 -3.42 -1.16
CA ASP A 220 -16.66 -3.46 -1.35
C ASP A 220 -17.00 -3.52 -2.84
N GLY A 221 -18.26 -3.73 -3.19
CA GLY A 221 -18.69 -3.88 -4.59
C GLY A 221 -18.45 -2.63 -5.45
N ARG A 222 -18.26 -1.44 -4.86
CA ARG A 222 -17.88 -0.22 -5.61
C ARG A 222 -16.37 -0.14 -5.85
N SER A 223 -15.60 -0.98 -5.17
CA SER A 223 -14.15 -1.12 -5.35
C SER A 223 -13.75 -2.02 -6.53
N ILE A 224 -14.74 -2.57 -7.26
CA ILE A 224 -14.57 -3.44 -8.42
C ILE A 224 -15.35 -2.83 -9.59
N GLY A 225 -14.68 -2.02 -10.39
CA GLY A 225 -15.22 -1.39 -11.60
C GLY A 225 -14.07 -1.12 -12.57
N LEU A 226 -14.40 -0.94 -13.84
CA LEU A 226 -13.39 -0.54 -14.83
C LEU A 226 -12.92 0.89 -14.53
N LEU A 227 -11.67 1.20 -14.85
CA LEU A 227 -11.08 2.53 -14.57
C LEU A 227 -11.92 3.75 -15.02
N PRO A 228 -12.67 3.71 -16.13
CA PRO A 228 -13.57 4.81 -16.52
C PRO A 228 -14.83 4.97 -15.66
N GLU A 229 -15.24 3.91 -14.95
CA GLU A 229 -16.47 3.88 -14.17
C GLU A 229 -16.25 4.37 -12.73
N LEU A 230 -14.98 4.47 -12.30
CA LEU A 230 -14.60 4.88 -10.96
C LEU A 230 -14.57 6.40 -10.80
N SER A 231 -15.21 6.90 -9.75
CA SER A 231 -15.18 8.31 -9.38
C SER A 231 -14.02 8.64 -8.42
N THR A 232 -13.65 9.91 -8.30
CA THR A 232 -12.77 10.40 -7.21
C THR A 232 -13.22 9.91 -5.83
N GLY A 233 -14.54 9.85 -5.60
CA GLY A 233 -15.10 9.36 -4.34
C GLY A 233 -14.76 7.90 -4.08
N ASP A 234 -14.79 7.06 -5.11
CA ASP A 234 -14.46 5.64 -5.02
C ASP A 234 -12.96 5.43 -4.77
N TYR A 235 -12.10 6.16 -5.49
CA TYR A 235 -10.65 6.16 -5.24
C TYR A 235 -10.34 6.58 -3.81
N MET A 236 -10.89 7.69 -3.32
CA MET A 236 -10.65 8.18 -1.96
C MET A 236 -11.18 7.21 -0.90
N HIS A 237 -12.28 6.52 -1.17
CA HIS A 237 -12.82 5.49 -0.29
C HIS A 237 -11.87 4.29 -0.15
N GLN A 238 -11.26 3.86 -1.26
CA GLN A 238 -10.38 2.70 -1.30
C GLN A 238 -8.95 3.01 -0.81
N PHE A 239 -8.38 4.13 -1.25
CA PHE A 239 -7.02 4.56 -0.92
C PHE A 239 -6.92 5.24 0.45
N GLY A 240 -7.99 5.88 0.94
CA GLY A 240 -8.00 6.54 2.26
C GLY A 240 -7.43 5.66 3.38
N PRO A 241 -7.99 4.45 3.64
CA PRO A 241 -7.48 3.58 4.69
C PRO A 241 -6.07 3.03 4.42
N ARG A 242 -5.64 2.91 3.16
CA ARG A 242 -4.33 2.34 2.78
C ARG A 242 -3.19 3.37 2.75
N SER A 243 -3.50 4.64 2.47
CA SER A 243 -2.53 5.72 2.21
C SER A 243 -2.39 6.72 3.37
N ALA A 244 -3.37 6.79 4.28
CA ALA A 244 -3.30 7.57 5.52
C ALA A 244 -2.19 7.12 6.48
N VAL A 245 -1.81 5.86 6.32
CA VAL A 245 -0.91 5.06 7.15
C VAL A 245 0.57 5.47 7.01
N PHE A 246 0.91 6.15 5.91
CA PHE A 246 2.26 6.65 5.63
C PHE A 246 2.58 8.01 6.27
N MET A 247 1.71 8.56 7.11
CA MET A 247 2.00 9.80 7.83
C MET A 247 2.77 9.47 9.13
N PRO A 248 3.94 10.10 9.37
CA PRO A 248 4.71 9.86 10.59
C PRO A 248 3.90 10.31 11.82
N CYS A 249 3.44 9.35 12.61
CA CYS A 249 2.75 9.59 13.88
C CYS A 249 3.71 9.33 15.07
N GLY A 250 4.88 9.98 15.04
CA GLY A 250 5.90 9.83 16.08
C GLY A 250 6.79 8.60 15.90
N ARG A 251 6.95 7.77 16.95
CA ARG A 251 7.86 6.59 16.99
C ARG A 251 7.39 5.39 16.16
N TYR A 252 6.17 5.42 15.62
CA TYR A 252 5.56 4.27 14.97
C TYR A 252 5.35 4.55 13.48
N TRP A 253 6.07 3.81 12.65
CA TRP A 253 5.68 3.62 11.26
C TRP A 253 4.53 2.61 11.26
N LEU A 254 3.35 3.06 10.88
CA LEU A 254 2.21 2.18 10.68
C LEU A 254 2.47 1.51 9.34
N ILE A 255 3.26 0.43 9.27
CA ILE A 255 3.52 -0.30 8.04
C ILE A 255 3.57 -1.78 8.39
N VAL A 256 2.85 -2.63 7.67
CA VAL A 256 3.19 -4.06 7.62
C VAL A 256 4.41 -4.18 6.73
N HIS A 257 5.58 -3.83 7.26
CA HIS A 257 6.83 -4.19 6.61
C HIS A 257 7.20 -5.59 7.11
N TRP A 258 6.97 -6.59 6.26
CA TRP A 258 7.84 -7.76 6.26
C TRP A 258 9.17 -7.29 5.65
N THR A 259 10.10 -6.87 6.50
CA THR A 259 11.51 -6.80 6.13
C THR A 259 12.15 -8.05 6.71
N SER A 260 12.28 -9.07 5.87
CA SER A 260 13.33 -10.06 6.07
C SER A 260 14.65 -9.31 5.91
N VAL A 261 15.36 -9.13 7.01
CA VAL A 261 16.79 -8.81 6.96
C VAL A 261 17.46 -10.06 6.44
N CYS A 262 17.89 -10.03 5.18
CA CYS A 262 19.00 -10.84 4.68
C CYS A 262 20.06 -9.87 4.20
#